data_AF-A0A353BWC6-F1
#
_entry.id   AF-A0A353BWC6-F1
#
_cell.length_a   1.000
_cell.length_b   1.000
_cell.length_c   1.000
_cell.angle_alpha   90.00
_cell.angle_beta   90.00
_cell.angle_gamma   90.00
#
_symmetry.space_group_name_H-M   'P 1'
#
loop_
_entity.id
_entity.type
_entity.pdbx_description
1 polymer ?
#
loop_
_entity_poly.entity_id
_entity_poly.type
_entity_poly.pdbx_seq_one_letter_code
_entity_poly.pdbx_strand_id
1 'polypeptide(L)' 'MPSMPRSISRKVMGRKLVDVSLCNGCGICKSVCPYQAIELNPGPVFDQKKCYGCWSCYN' A
#
# COMPACT_ATOMS: atom_id res chain seq x y z
N MET A 1 10.67 -13.00 3.60
CA MET A 1 9.56 -12.06 3.80
C MET A 1 8.33 -12.86 4.22
N PRO A 2 7.75 -12.62 5.41
CA PRO A 2 6.61 -13.40 5.86
C PRO A 2 5.42 -13.12 4.93
N SER A 3 5.03 -14.13 4.16
CA SER A 3 3.79 -14.17 3.41
C SER A 3 2.66 -14.37 4.41
N MET A 4 2.26 -13.30 5.10
CA MET A 4 1.09 -13.35 5.96
C MET A 4 -0.12 -13.77 5.11
N PRO A 5 -0.96 -14.71 5.58
CA PRO A 5 -2.11 -15.15 4.82
C PRO A 5 -3.01 -13.96 4.48
N ARG A 6 -3.52 -13.95 3.25
CA ARG A 6 -4.30 -12.86 2.63
C ARG A 6 -5.48 -12.36 3.50
N SER A 7 -6.00 -13.22 4.38
CA SER A 7 -7.09 -12.91 5.32
C SER A 7 -6.70 -11.91 6.42
N ILE A 8 -5.43 -11.92 6.85
CA ILE A 8 -4.95 -11.08 7.97
C ILE A 8 -4.58 -9.68 7.47
N SER A 9 -3.91 -9.57 6.32
CA SER A 9 -3.49 -8.27 5.75
C SER A 9 -4.67 -7.30 5.55
N ARG A 10 -5.85 -7.82 5.13
CA ARG A 10 -7.06 -7.00 4.97
C ARG A 10 -7.64 -6.51 6.30
N LYS A 11 -7.53 -7.29 7.38
CA LYS A 11 -7.98 -6.89 8.73
C LYS A 11 -7.00 -5.92 9.40
N VAL A 12 -5.69 -6.10 9.19
CA VAL A 12 -4.65 -5.33 9.89
C VAL A 12 -4.44 -3.95 9.27
N MET A 13 -4.44 -3.83 7.95
CA MET A 13 -4.16 -2.56 7.27
C MET A 13 -5.40 -1.77 6.82
N GLY A 14 -6.59 -2.37 6.86
CA GLY A 14 -7.84 -1.69 6.49
C GLY A 14 -7.86 -1.06 5.09
N ARG A 15 -8.77 -0.10 4.90
CA ARG A 15 -8.81 0.76 3.70
C ARG A 15 -7.76 1.85 3.85
N LYS A 16 -6.73 1.82 3.02
CA LYS A 16 -5.77 2.93 2.92
C LYS A 16 -6.47 4.09 2.20
N LEU A 17 -6.76 5.14 2.94
CA LEU A 17 -7.19 6.42 2.41
C LEU A 17 -5.96 7.32 2.39
N VAL A 18 -5.70 7.93 1.25
CA VAL A 18 -4.67 8.96 1.12
C VAL A 18 -5.36 10.25 0.78
N ASP A 19 -5.10 11.28 1.58
CA ASP A 19 -5.54 12.63 1.30
C ASP A 19 -4.83 13.17 0.07
N VAL A 20 -5.57 13.27 -1.03
CA VAL A 20 -5.08 13.79 -2.31
C VAL A 20 -4.59 15.25 -2.19
N SER A 21 -5.10 16.02 -1.23
CA SER A 21 -4.64 17.38 -0.95
C SER A 21 -3.24 17.44 -0.28
N LEU A 22 -2.85 16.38 0.43
CA LEU A 22 -1.53 16.26 1.05
C LEU A 22 -0.57 15.41 0.19
N CYS A 23 -1.11 14.65 -0.75
CA CYS A 23 -0.34 13.79 -1.61
C CYS A 23 0.36 14.59 -2.70
N ASN A 24 1.68 14.73 -2.59
CA ASN A 24 2.51 15.38 -3.61
C ASN A 24 2.88 14.46 -4.78
N GLY A 25 2.28 13.26 -4.88
CA GLY A 25 2.55 12.33 -5.99
C GLY A 25 3.98 11.76 -6.04
N CYS A 26 4.74 11.84 -4.94
CA CYS A 26 6.17 11.47 -4.91
C CYS A 26 6.46 10.01 -5.28
N GLY A 27 5.46 9.12 -5.16
CA GLY A 27 5.57 7.72 -5.57
C GLY A 27 6.47 6.84 -4.72
N ILE A 28 7.01 7.35 -3.60
CA ILE A 28 7.87 6.59 -2.69
C ILE A 28 7.18 5.30 -2.23
N CYS A 29 5.90 5.39 -1.85
CA CYS A 29 5.10 4.24 -1.43
C CYS A 29 5.06 3.11 -2.48
N LYS A 30 5.01 3.44 -3.78
CA LYS A 30 5.07 2.46 -4.87
C LYS A 30 6.45 1.81 -4.95
N SER A 31 7.52 2.61 -4.90
CA SER A 31 8.90 2.14 -5.01
C SER A 31 9.33 1.24 -3.85
N VAL A 32 8.92 1.57 -2.62
CA VAL A 32 9.26 0.77 -1.42
C VAL A 32 8.38 -0.47 -1.28
N CYS A 33 7.31 -0.61 -2.07
CA CYS A 33 6.41 -1.75 -1.98
C CYS A 33 7.01 -2.96 -2.72
N PRO A 34 7.48 -4.01 -2.00
CA PRO A 34 8.10 -5.16 -2.66
C PRO A 34 7.09 -6.03 -3.42
N TYR A 35 5.79 -5.86 -3.13
CA TYR A 35 4.71 -6.62 -3.75
C TYR A 35 4.02 -5.86 -4.88
N GLN A 36 4.50 -4.66 -5.22
CA GLN A 36 3.90 -3.80 -6.25
C GLN A 36 2.38 -3.68 -6.09
N ALA A 37 1.94 -3.54 -4.84
CA ALA A 37 0.53 -3.47 -4.47
C ALA A 37 -0.02 -2.03 -4.53
N ILE A 38 0.74 -1.10 -5.12
CA ILE A 38 0.42 0.32 -5.14
C ILE A 38 0.65 0.84 -6.56
N GLU A 39 -0.37 1.45 -7.14
CA GLU A 39 -0.28 2.15 -8.42
C GLU A 39 -0.43 3.66 -8.22
N LEU A 40 0.11 4.48 -9.13
CA LEU A 40 0.02 5.93 -9.06
C LEU A 40 -0.79 6.42 -10.25
N ASN A 41 -2.02 6.87 -10.01
CA ASN A 41 -2.86 7.42 -11.07
C ASN A 41 -4.06 8.20 -10.49
N PRO A 42 -4.05 9.54 -10.41
CA PRO A 42 -2.96 10.51 -10.17
C PRO A 42 -2.48 10.57 -8.70
N GLY A 43 -3.02 9.72 -7.82
CA GLY A 43 -2.57 9.47 -6.46
C GLY A 43 -2.33 7.96 -6.20
N PRO A 44 -1.86 7.56 -5.00
CA PRO A 44 -1.55 6.18 -4.70
C PRO A 44 -2.83 5.33 -4.52
N VAL A 45 -3.04 4.38 -5.42
CA VAL A 45 -4.12 3.40 -5.41
C VAL A 45 -3.58 2.09 -4.83
N PHE A 46 -4.18 1.62 -3.73
CA PHE A 46 -3.70 0.43 -3.01
C PHE A 46 -4.51 -0.83 -3.36
N ASP A 47 -3.85 -1.80 -3.98
CA ASP A 47 -4.37 -3.13 -4.25
C ASP A 47 -4.36 -3.99 -2.98
N GLN A 48 -5.51 -4.12 -2.34
CA GLN A 48 -5.68 -4.99 -1.17
C GLN A 48 -5.51 -6.49 -1.48
N LYS A 49 -5.49 -6.89 -2.76
CA LYS A 49 -5.26 -8.28 -3.18
C LYS A 49 -3.76 -8.65 -3.19
N LYS A 50 -2.90 -7.68 -3.49
CA LYS A 50 -1.44 -7.85 -3.58
C LYS A 50 -0.73 -7.40 -2.31
N CYS A 51 -1.40 -6.64 -1.45
CA CYS A 51 -0.83 -6.17 -0.20
C CYS A 51 -0.74 -7.31 0.84
N TYR A 52 0.48 -7.69 1.23
CA TYR A 52 0.73 -8.71 2.28
C TYR A 52 0.99 -8.12 3.68
N GLY A 53 0.77 -6.81 3.87
CA GLY A 53 0.82 -6.21 5.21
C GLY A 53 2.22 -5.88 5.75
N CYS A 54 3.23 -5.78 4.88
CA CYS A 54 4.63 -5.55 5.27
C CYS A 54 4.95 -4.17 5.88
N TRP A 55 4.01 -3.23 5.89
CA TRP A 55 4.16 -1.87 6.44
C TRP A 55 5.27 -0.98 5.83
N SER A 56 6.06 -1.47 4.87
CA SER A 56 7.19 -0.75 4.26
C SER A 56 6.83 0.56 3.56
N CYS A 57 5.56 0.81 3.25
CA CYS A 57 5.11 2.07 2.64
C CYS A 57 4.75 3.15 3.67
N TYR A 58 4.62 2.80 4.95
CA TYR A 58 4.31 3.74 6.03
C TYR A 58 5.53 4.06 6.91
N ASN A 59 6.53 3.18 7.02
CA ASN A 59 7.73 3.37 7.83
C ASN A 59 8.94 2.63 7.26
#